data_AF-A0A3R6GC95-F1
#
_entry.id   AF-A0A3R6GC95-F1
#
_cell.length_a   1.000
_cell.length_b   1.000
_cell.length_c   1.000
_cell.angle_alpha   90.00
_cell.angle_beta   90.00
_cell.angle_gamma   90.00
#
_symmetry.space_group_name_H-M   'P 1'
#
loop_
_entity.id
_entity.type
_entity.pdbx_description
1 polymer ?
#
loop_
_entity_poly.entity_id
_entity_poly.type
_entity_poly.pdbx_seq_one_letter_code
_entity_poly.pdbx_strand_id
1 'polypeptide(L)'
;MSGIKRETIIRVILGICMIFVSIGMIYGKSKAGNADEKDRTYIEESEKTAKQKNTEKSRKDSTESTKADSTIKAQMTEAQQLSDTESKGIAEAEAVEASIQPGQYPVMGISSIRAWQLVNYFKAYGSTYPAEVLKQGGAPDIETFAQMYYEEATAEGVRPEVAFAQAMKETGWLQYGGDMQITQYNFAGIGTTGGGVPGNSYPDVRTGIRAQIQHLKAYATDEALAGECVDDRYSYVTKGSAPYVEWLGQKENPEGYGWATGERYGYDIVEMIHAMRK
;
A
#
# COMPACT_ATOMS: atom_id res chain seq x y z
N MET A 1 8.32 27.64 -59.16
CA MET A 1 8.13 28.54 -57.99
C MET A 1 8.41 27.73 -56.72
N SER A 2 9.70 27.71 -56.35
CA SER A 2 10.27 27.34 -55.05
C SER A 2 9.79 28.36 -54.00
N GLY A 3 9.53 28.13 -52.72
CA GLY A 3 10.02 27.22 -51.70
C GLY A 3 9.97 28.02 -50.37
N ILE A 4 10.17 27.37 -49.20
CA ILE A 4 10.58 28.00 -47.90
C ILE A 4 9.41 28.71 -47.13
N LYS A 5 9.09 28.46 -45.85
CA LYS A 5 9.79 27.81 -44.71
C LYS A 5 8.80 27.37 -43.61
N ARG A 6 8.95 26.12 -43.16
CA ARG A 6 8.40 25.58 -41.89
C ARG A 6 9.28 26.01 -40.71
N GLU A 7 9.27 27.28 -40.30
CA GLU A 7 10.14 27.72 -39.19
C GLU A 7 9.49 28.58 -38.10
N THR A 8 8.17 28.81 -38.13
CA THR A 8 7.53 29.67 -37.10
C THR A 8 6.78 28.87 -36.02
N ILE A 9 6.67 27.54 -36.11
CA ILE A 9 5.88 26.73 -35.16
C ILE A 9 6.76 25.94 -34.17
N ILE A 10 8.10 25.94 -34.33
CA ILE A 10 9.05 25.27 -33.41
C ILE A 10 9.63 26.26 -32.36
N ARG A 11 8.89 27.31 -31.99
CA ARG A 11 9.36 28.35 -31.04
C ARG A 11 8.58 28.48 -29.74
N VAL A 12 7.80 27.47 -29.35
CA VAL A 12 7.15 27.43 -28.02
C VAL A 12 7.60 26.25 -27.14
N ILE A 13 8.46 25.33 -27.64
CA ILE A 13 8.83 24.10 -26.91
C ILE A 13 10.32 24.06 -26.45
N LEU A 14 11.12 25.09 -26.70
CA LEU A 14 12.53 25.15 -26.26
C LEU A 14 12.87 26.42 -25.47
N GLY A 15 12.00 26.80 -24.53
CA GLY A 15 12.09 28.06 -23.77
C GLY A 15 12.26 27.95 -22.25
N ILE A 16 12.47 26.76 -21.67
CA ILE A 16 12.56 26.59 -20.20
C ILE A 16 13.79 25.78 -19.73
N CYS A 17 14.66 25.30 -20.64
CA CYS A 17 15.73 24.36 -20.25
C CYS A 17 17.15 24.92 -20.04
N MET A 18 17.36 26.24 -19.95
CA MET A 18 18.72 26.78 -19.67
C MET A 18 18.71 28.04 -18.81
N ILE A 19 18.45 27.90 -17.51
CA ILE A 19 19.02 28.78 -16.49
C ILE A 19 19.36 27.88 -15.30
N PHE A 20 20.63 27.48 -15.18
CA PHE A 20 21.40 27.31 -13.94
C PHE A 20 22.76 26.69 -14.33
N VAL A 21 23.58 27.49 -15.01
CA VAL A 21 25.04 27.28 -15.06
C VAL A 21 25.67 28.54 -14.46
N SER A 22 26.34 28.34 -13.32
CA SER A 22 27.51 29.09 -12.86
C SER A 22 27.40 30.61 -12.67
N ILE A 23 27.22 31.01 -11.41
CA ILE A 23 27.93 32.16 -10.82
C ILE A 23 28.60 31.57 -9.57
N GLY A 24 29.92 31.56 -9.42
CA GLY A 24 30.86 32.60 -9.80
C GLY A 24 31.45 33.17 -8.52
N MET A 25 32.57 32.58 -8.15
CA MET A 25 33.48 32.95 -7.07
C MET A 25 33.95 34.42 -7.19
N ILE A 26 34.17 35.08 -6.03
CA ILE A 26 35.10 36.20 -5.77
C ILE A 26 34.59 37.66 -5.97
N TYR A 27 34.45 38.45 -4.89
CA TYR A 27 35.45 39.42 -4.37
C TYR A 27 34.88 40.21 -3.17
N GLY A 28 35.69 40.41 -2.12
CA GLY A 28 35.34 41.29 -1.01
C GLY A 28 36.29 41.24 0.20
N LYS A 29 37.58 41.54 -0.01
CA LYS A 29 38.47 41.99 1.07
C LYS A 29 38.01 43.39 1.51
N SER A 30 37.70 43.58 2.80
CA SER A 30 37.93 44.86 3.46
C SER A 30 38.44 44.62 4.88
N LYS A 31 39.41 45.45 5.27
CA LYS A 31 40.24 45.35 6.47
C LYS A 31 39.56 45.97 7.70
N ALA A 32 39.90 45.37 8.84
CA ALA A 32 40.18 45.98 10.14
C ALA A 32 39.13 46.95 10.71
N GLY A 33 38.31 46.41 11.61
CA GLY A 33 37.66 47.14 12.70
C GLY A 33 37.92 46.37 14.00
N ASN A 34 38.62 47.05 14.91
CA ASN A 34 39.01 46.64 16.25
C ASN A 34 37.87 45.95 17.02
N ALA A 35 38.11 44.75 17.58
CA ALA A 35 37.24 44.15 18.58
C ALA A 35 38.08 43.38 19.59
N ASP A 36 37.86 43.75 20.85
CA ASP A 36 38.72 43.54 21.99
C ASP A 36 38.80 42.08 22.46
N GLU A 37 39.90 41.82 23.14
CA GLU A 37 40.35 40.58 23.79
C GLU A 37 39.46 40.16 24.98
N LYS A 38 38.15 40.02 24.75
CA LYS A 38 37.18 39.58 25.78
C LYS A 38 36.07 38.64 25.29
N ASP A 39 36.12 38.23 24.02
CA ASP A 39 35.14 37.32 23.40
C ASP A 39 35.72 35.94 23.06
N ARG A 40 36.91 35.62 23.59
CA ARG A 40 37.59 34.32 23.41
C ARG A 40 37.46 33.39 24.62
N THR A 41 36.64 33.76 25.60
CA THR A 41 36.41 32.98 26.83
C THR A 41 34.96 32.52 27.01
N TYR A 42 34.10 32.64 26.00
CA TYR A 42 32.69 32.21 26.06
C TYR A 42 32.27 31.20 24.98
N ILE A 43 33.22 30.63 24.22
CA ILE A 43 32.93 29.58 23.23
C ILE A 43 33.48 28.19 23.66
N GLU A 44 34.42 28.13 24.61
CA GLU A 44 35.00 26.84 25.07
C GLU A 44 34.27 26.17 26.25
N GLU A 45 33.23 26.79 26.83
CA GLU A 45 32.51 26.24 27.99
C GLU A 45 31.08 25.75 27.68
N SER A 46 30.49 26.13 26.54
CA SER A 46 29.20 25.58 26.07
C SER A 46 29.33 24.26 25.30
N GLU A 47 30.52 23.91 24.80
CA GLU A 47 30.74 22.68 24.04
C GLU A 47 31.14 21.46 24.89
N LYS A 48 31.54 21.66 26.15
CA LYS A 48 31.81 20.56 27.10
C LYS A 48 30.56 20.06 27.84
N THR A 49 29.56 20.91 28.06
CA THR A 49 28.34 20.51 28.79
C THR A 49 27.24 19.91 27.90
N ALA A 50 27.36 20.02 26.56
CA ALA A 50 26.47 19.35 25.60
C ALA A 50 26.93 17.92 25.21
N LYS A 51 28.20 17.56 25.47
CA LYS A 51 28.76 16.23 25.14
C LYS A 51 28.63 15.17 26.24
N GLN A 52 28.07 15.49 27.41
CA GLN A 52 27.78 14.51 28.47
C GLN A 52 26.28 14.26 28.71
N LYS A 53 25.36 15.08 28.19
CA LYS A 53 23.91 14.82 28.29
C LYS A 53 23.32 14.01 27.14
N ASN A 54 24.06 13.81 26.05
CA ASN A 54 23.60 13.04 24.89
C ASN A 54 24.01 11.55 24.91
N THR A 55 24.70 11.09 25.96
CA THR A 55 25.24 9.72 26.05
C THR A 55 24.47 8.82 27.03
N GLU A 56 23.52 9.36 27.79
CA GLU A 56 22.68 8.59 28.73
C GLU A 56 21.19 8.50 28.35
N LYS A 57 20.67 9.38 27.47
CA LYS A 57 19.31 9.21 26.92
C LYS A 57 19.27 8.27 25.71
N SER A 58 20.39 8.13 25.00
CA SER A 58 20.55 7.21 23.84
C SER A 58 20.69 5.73 24.23
N ARG A 59 20.80 5.40 25.53
CA ARG A 59 21.03 4.03 26.03
C ARG A 59 19.81 3.36 26.66
N LYS A 60 18.67 4.06 26.78
CA LYS A 60 17.44 3.52 27.38
C LYS A 60 16.27 3.40 26.39
N ASP A 61 16.27 4.16 25.29
CA ASP A 61 15.26 4.08 24.23
C ASP A 61 15.60 3.03 23.14
N SER A 62 16.88 2.68 23.04
CA SER A 62 17.43 1.68 22.10
C SER A 62 17.29 0.23 22.59
N THR A 63 16.62 0.01 23.73
CA THR A 63 16.39 -1.32 24.31
C THR A 63 14.91 -1.72 24.34
N GLU A 64 13.98 -0.79 24.16
CA GLU A 64 12.53 -1.07 24.11
C GLU A 64 12.01 -1.28 22.68
N SER A 65 12.51 -0.51 21.70
CA SER A 65 12.13 -0.66 20.28
C SER A 65 12.65 -1.98 19.67
N THR A 66 13.87 -2.39 20.01
CA THR A 66 14.46 -3.64 19.49
C THR A 66 13.82 -4.89 20.08
N LYS A 67 13.16 -4.78 21.25
CA LYS A 67 12.49 -5.90 21.91
C LYS A 67 11.09 -6.14 21.35
N ALA A 68 10.38 -5.10 20.90
CA ALA A 68 9.08 -5.24 20.24
C ALA A 68 9.22 -5.81 18.81
N ASP A 69 10.22 -5.34 18.07
CA ASP A 69 10.49 -5.76 16.68
C ASP A 69 11.03 -7.21 16.61
N SER A 70 11.86 -7.61 17.58
CA SER A 70 12.27 -9.01 17.75
C SER A 70 11.13 -9.91 18.22
N THR A 71 10.10 -9.36 18.90
CA THR A 71 8.97 -10.15 19.40
C THR A 71 8.00 -10.50 18.26
N ILE A 72 7.74 -9.60 17.31
CA ILE A 72 6.92 -9.92 16.12
C ILE A 72 7.68 -10.85 15.17
N LYS A 73 8.98 -10.59 14.94
CA LYS A 73 9.81 -11.47 14.10
C LYS A 73 10.02 -12.86 14.70
N ALA A 74 10.14 -12.98 16.02
CA ALA A 74 10.15 -14.28 16.70
C ALA A 74 8.78 -14.96 16.67
N GLN A 75 7.68 -14.22 16.84
CA GLN A 75 6.32 -14.78 16.74
C GLN A 75 5.99 -15.31 15.34
N MET A 76 6.53 -14.69 14.28
CA MET A 76 6.35 -15.18 12.90
C MET A 76 7.26 -16.37 12.54
N THR A 77 8.32 -16.64 13.30
CA THR A 77 9.25 -17.74 13.02
C THR A 77 9.12 -18.92 14.01
N GLU A 78 8.42 -18.75 15.13
CA GLU A 78 8.30 -19.75 16.21
C GLU A 78 6.85 -20.24 16.45
N ALA A 79 5.88 -19.85 15.61
CA ALA A 79 4.53 -20.42 15.57
C ALA A 79 4.44 -21.59 14.58
N GLN A 80 5.25 -22.64 14.79
CA GLN A 80 5.16 -23.89 14.03
C GLN A 80 4.29 -24.95 14.71
N GLN A 81 3.53 -24.56 15.73
CA GLN A 81 2.38 -25.32 16.23
C GLN A 81 1.14 -24.43 16.20
N LEU A 82 0.34 -24.61 15.16
CA LEU A 82 -1.01 -24.06 15.07
C LEU A 82 -1.82 -24.58 16.26
N SER A 83 -2.64 -23.72 16.87
CA SER A 83 -3.59 -24.20 17.86
C SER A 83 -4.58 -25.19 17.22
N ASP A 84 -5.18 -26.08 18.03
CA ASP A 84 -6.19 -27.03 17.54
C ASP A 84 -7.37 -26.32 16.87
N THR A 85 -7.69 -25.10 17.34
CA THR A 85 -8.76 -24.26 16.78
C THR A 85 -8.39 -23.72 15.41
N GLU A 86 -7.17 -23.20 15.24
CA GLU A 86 -6.69 -22.72 13.95
C GLU A 86 -6.55 -23.85 12.94
N SER A 87 -6.04 -25.01 13.38
CA SER A 87 -5.91 -26.19 12.53
C SER A 87 -7.26 -26.68 12.02
N LYS A 88 -8.27 -26.70 12.88
CA LYS A 88 -9.65 -27.04 12.48
C LYS A 88 -10.22 -26.01 11.50
N GLY A 89 -10.02 -24.72 11.75
CA GLY A 89 -10.47 -23.65 10.85
C GLY A 89 -9.81 -23.70 9.48
N ILE A 90 -8.52 -24.06 9.41
CA ILE A 90 -7.81 -24.29 8.13
C ILE A 90 -8.44 -25.46 7.39
N ALA A 91 -8.63 -26.61 8.05
CA ALA A 91 -9.19 -27.79 7.41
C ALA A 91 -10.63 -27.55 6.89
N GLU A 92 -11.43 -26.77 7.63
CA GLU A 92 -12.76 -26.37 7.18
C GLU A 92 -12.70 -25.47 5.94
N ALA A 93 -11.79 -24.49 5.93
CA ALA A 93 -11.62 -23.59 4.78
C ALA A 93 -11.10 -24.34 3.54
N GLU A 94 -10.15 -25.25 3.71
CA GLU A 94 -9.65 -26.12 2.63
C GLU A 94 -10.77 -27.01 2.06
N ALA A 95 -11.64 -27.55 2.91
CA ALA A 95 -12.79 -28.36 2.47
C ALA A 95 -13.80 -27.52 1.67
N VAL A 96 -14.10 -26.30 2.12
CA VAL A 96 -14.95 -25.35 1.37
C VAL A 96 -14.31 -25.05 0.02
N GLU A 97 -13.02 -24.75 0.00
CA GLU A 97 -12.28 -24.40 -1.22
C GLU A 97 -12.23 -25.55 -2.23
N ALA A 98 -12.10 -26.80 -1.77
CA ALA A 98 -12.14 -27.99 -2.62
C ALA A 98 -13.52 -28.22 -3.28
N SER A 99 -14.58 -27.58 -2.76
CA SER A 99 -15.94 -27.68 -3.29
C SER A 99 -16.35 -26.53 -4.23
N ILE A 100 -15.50 -25.50 -4.36
CA ILE A 100 -15.74 -24.35 -5.23
C ILE A 100 -15.88 -24.81 -6.68
N GLN A 101 -16.99 -24.43 -7.32
CA GLN A 101 -17.21 -24.73 -8.72
C GLN A 101 -16.43 -23.74 -9.61
N PRO A 102 -16.01 -24.16 -10.83
CA PRO A 102 -15.37 -23.25 -11.76
C PRO A 102 -16.23 -22.01 -12.06
N GLY A 103 -15.65 -20.81 -11.99
CA GLY A 103 -16.37 -19.57 -12.25
C GLY A 103 -17.19 -19.06 -11.06
N GLN A 104 -17.06 -19.67 -9.89
CA GLN A 104 -17.83 -19.36 -8.69
C GLN A 104 -16.94 -19.22 -7.44
N TYR A 105 -15.73 -18.67 -7.58
CA TYR A 105 -14.87 -18.44 -6.43
C TYR A 105 -15.50 -17.37 -5.54
N PRO A 106 -15.93 -17.66 -4.30
CA PRO A 106 -16.68 -16.70 -3.49
C PRO A 106 -15.77 -15.56 -3.02
N VAL A 107 -16.31 -14.34 -2.94
CA VAL A 107 -15.61 -13.19 -2.34
C VAL A 107 -15.61 -13.28 -0.81
N MET A 108 -16.73 -13.76 -0.24
CA MET A 108 -16.90 -13.94 1.20
C MET A 108 -16.48 -15.35 1.67
N GLY A 109 -16.19 -15.47 2.96
CA GLY A 109 -16.04 -16.74 3.67
C GLY A 109 -14.69 -16.91 4.36
N ILE A 110 -14.56 -18.06 5.05
CA ILE A 110 -13.32 -18.45 5.72
C ILE A 110 -12.23 -18.80 4.70
N SER A 111 -10.97 -18.53 5.07
CA SER A 111 -9.82 -18.78 4.22
C SER A 111 -8.83 -19.75 4.87
N SER A 112 -8.22 -20.61 4.06
CA SER A 112 -7.07 -21.42 4.46
C SER A 112 -5.76 -20.61 4.44
N ILE A 113 -5.72 -19.51 3.68
CA ILE A 113 -4.56 -18.64 3.53
C ILE A 113 -4.32 -17.82 4.80
N ARG A 114 -3.06 -17.74 5.23
CA ARG A 114 -2.62 -16.94 6.38
C ARG A 114 -1.76 -15.75 5.93
N ALA A 115 -1.60 -14.77 6.81
CA ALA A 115 -0.82 -13.56 6.53
C ALA A 115 0.60 -13.88 5.98
N TRP A 116 1.27 -14.90 6.53
CA TRP A 116 2.60 -15.31 6.05
C TRP A 116 2.59 -15.83 4.60
N GLN A 117 1.49 -16.41 4.12
CA GLN A 117 1.36 -16.82 2.72
C GLN A 117 1.18 -15.62 1.79
N LEU A 118 0.46 -14.58 2.24
CA LEU A 118 0.37 -13.30 1.51
C LEU A 118 1.76 -12.66 1.37
N VAL A 119 2.55 -12.67 2.45
CA VAL A 119 3.95 -12.20 2.46
C VAL A 119 4.80 -12.99 1.47
N ASN A 120 4.74 -14.32 1.51
CA ASN A 120 5.50 -15.18 0.62
C ASN A 120 5.13 -14.94 -0.84
N TYR A 121 3.85 -14.74 -1.14
CA TYR A 121 3.38 -14.46 -2.48
C TYR A 121 3.94 -13.14 -3.03
N PHE A 122 3.92 -12.06 -2.23
CA PHE A 122 4.54 -10.79 -2.60
C PHE A 122 6.05 -10.95 -2.85
N LYS A 123 6.75 -11.62 -1.94
CA LYS A 123 8.20 -11.85 -2.05
C LYS A 123 8.56 -12.70 -3.27
N ALA A 124 7.76 -13.72 -3.58
CA ALA A 124 7.96 -14.60 -4.72
C ALA A 124 7.79 -13.89 -6.06
N TYR A 125 6.90 -12.89 -6.15
CA TYR A 125 6.77 -12.05 -7.33
C TYR A 125 8.02 -11.18 -7.57
N GLY A 126 8.69 -10.74 -6.49
CA GLY A 126 9.97 -10.05 -6.56
C GLY A 126 9.90 -8.51 -6.64
N SER A 127 8.72 -7.92 -6.43
CA SER A 127 8.59 -6.46 -6.31
C SER A 127 9.27 -5.92 -5.05
N THR A 128 9.79 -4.69 -5.13
CA THR A 128 10.35 -4.00 -3.96
C THR A 128 9.21 -3.42 -3.12
N TYR A 129 9.19 -3.73 -1.82
CA TYR A 129 8.22 -3.13 -0.91
C TYR A 129 8.53 -1.64 -0.69
N PRO A 130 7.57 -0.72 -0.90
CA PRO A 130 7.79 0.72 -0.82
C PRO A 130 7.74 1.24 0.63
N ALA A 131 8.65 0.75 1.47
CA ALA A 131 8.70 1.02 2.91
C ALA A 131 8.72 2.51 3.25
N GLU A 132 9.44 3.33 2.46
CA GLU A 132 9.59 4.76 2.76
C GLU A 132 8.27 5.53 2.79
N VAL A 133 7.29 5.10 1.98
CA VAL A 133 5.98 5.73 1.90
C VAL A 133 4.98 5.03 2.83
N LEU A 134 4.93 3.69 2.80
CA LEU A 134 3.92 2.96 3.57
C LEU A 134 4.17 2.99 5.08
N LYS A 135 5.42 3.18 5.53
CA LYS A 135 5.71 3.42 6.96
C LYS A 135 5.01 4.66 7.49
N GLN A 136 4.79 5.68 6.65
CA GLN A 136 4.13 6.92 7.07
C GLN A 136 2.64 6.70 7.35
N GLY A 137 2.03 5.73 6.67
CA GLY A 137 0.66 5.28 6.91
C GLY A 137 0.56 4.05 7.82
N GLY A 138 1.62 3.70 8.55
CA GLY A 138 1.60 2.64 9.57
C GLY A 138 1.94 1.22 9.13
N ALA A 139 2.38 1.00 7.88
CA ALA A 139 2.86 -0.30 7.41
C ALA A 139 4.34 -0.21 6.98
N PRO A 140 5.29 -0.40 7.91
CA PRO A 140 6.72 -0.23 7.61
C PRO A 140 7.31 -1.36 6.75
N ASP A 141 6.66 -2.53 6.72
CA ASP A 141 7.10 -3.72 6.01
C ASP A 141 5.93 -4.55 5.44
N ILE A 142 6.27 -5.53 4.61
CA ILE A 142 5.29 -6.40 3.95
C ILE A 142 4.55 -7.29 4.95
N GLU A 143 5.22 -7.71 6.02
CA GLU A 143 4.62 -8.48 7.12
C GLU A 143 3.48 -7.71 7.78
N THR A 144 3.70 -6.46 8.16
CA THR A 144 2.68 -5.59 8.74
C THR A 144 1.54 -5.35 7.76
N PHE A 145 1.86 -5.07 6.50
CA PHE A 145 0.86 -4.84 5.46
C PHE A 145 -0.05 -6.05 5.21
N ALA A 146 0.55 -7.24 5.05
CA ALA A 146 -0.18 -8.49 4.87
C ALA A 146 -1.04 -8.85 6.09
N GLN A 147 -0.52 -8.59 7.30
CA GLN A 147 -1.26 -8.81 8.54
C GLN A 147 -2.49 -7.87 8.62
N MET A 148 -2.36 -6.61 8.22
CA MET A 148 -3.50 -5.68 8.13
C MET A 148 -4.59 -6.20 7.17
N TYR A 149 -4.23 -6.70 5.99
CA TYR A 149 -5.19 -7.32 5.06
C TYR A 149 -5.89 -8.52 5.70
N TYR A 150 -5.12 -9.41 6.32
CA TYR A 150 -5.68 -10.59 6.96
C TYR A 150 -6.70 -10.24 8.03
N GLU A 151 -6.37 -9.28 8.90
CA GLU A 151 -7.24 -8.84 10.00
C GLU A 151 -8.50 -8.13 9.52
N GLU A 152 -8.37 -7.11 8.67
CA GLU A 152 -9.51 -6.33 8.19
C GLU A 152 -10.44 -7.21 7.35
N ALA A 153 -9.90 -8.10 6.50
CA ALA A 153 -10.71 -8.94 5.64
C ALA A 153 -11.47 -9.99 6.45
N THR A 154 -10.78 -10.66 7.38
CA THR A 154 -11.40 -11.64 8.28
C THR A 154 -12.48 -11.00 9.15
N ALA A 155 -12.27 -9.78 9.64
CA ALA A 155 -13.24 -9.07 10.47
C ALA A 155 -14.56 -8.76 9.71
N GLU A 156 -14.48 -8.50 8.41
CA GLU A 156 -15.66 -8.25 7.57
C GLU A 156 -16.21 -9.52 6.92
N GLY A 157 -15.53 -10.67 7.05
CA GLY A 157 -15.88 -11.94 6.42
C GLY A 157 -15.47 -12.04 4.94
N VAL A 158 -14.65 -11.12 4.45
CA VAL A 158 -14.07 -11.16 3.11
C VAL A 158 -12.84 -12.08 3.14
N ARG A 159 -12.66 -12.88 2.09
CA ARG A 159 -11.47 -13.74 1.97
C ARG A 159 -10.19 -12.90 1.82
N PRO A 160 -9.21 -13.01 2.73
CA PRO A 160 -7.98 -12.22 2.67
C PRO A 160 -7.22 -12.33 1.34
N GLU A 161 -7.17 -13.53 0.76
CA GLU A 161 -6.51 -13.81 -0.52
C GLU A 161 -7.16 -13.08 -1.69
N VAL A 162 -8.49 -12.85 -1.65
CA VAL A 162 -9.23 -12.11 -2.68
C VAL A 162 -8.83 -10.64 -2.64
N ALA A 163 -8.94 -10.02 -1.46
CA ALA A 163 -8.60 -8.61 -1.28
C ALA A 163 -7.12 -8.34 -1.60
N PHE A 164 -6.22 -9.21 -1.13
CA PHE A 164 -4.79 -9.05 -1.36
C PHE A 164 -4.42 -9.24 -2.84
N ALA A 165 -4.94 -10.29 -3.51
CA ALA A 165 -4.68 -10.51 -4.93
C ALA A 165 -5.21 -9.36 -5.80
N GLN A 166 -6.44 -8.89 -5.51
CA GLN A 166 -6.99 -7.71 -6.17
C GLN A 166 -6.08 -6.49 -5.96
N ALA A 167 -5.62 -6.23 -4.74
CA ALA A 167 -4.74 -5.10 -4.46
C ALA A 167 -3.43 -5.15 -5.25
N MET A 168 -2.83 -6.35 -5.38
CA MET A 168 -1.62 -6.52 -6.20
C MET A 168 -1.90 -6.28 -7.68
N LYS A 169 -3.06 -6.68 -8.18
CA LYS A 169 -3.48 -6.40 -9.56
C LYS A 169 -3.67 -4.90 -9.80
N GLU A 170 -4.42 -4.23 -8.93
CA GLU A 170 -4.78 -2.81 -9.06
C GLU A 170 -3.59 -1.87 -8.92
N THR A 171 -2.67 -2.20 -8.02
CA THR A 171 -1.50 -1.36 -7.75
C THR A 171 -0.28 -1.73 -8.58
N GLY A 172 -0.35 -2.78 -9.41
CA GLY A 172 0.85 -3.33 -10.04
C GLY A 172 1.90 -3.74 -9.01
N TRP A 173 1.49 -4.53 -8.02
CA TRP A 173 2.35 -5.03 -6.93
C TRP A 173 3.00 -3.92 -6.10
N LEU A 174 2.17 -2.97 -5.67
CA LEU A 174 2.55 -1.78 -4.88
C LEU A 174 3.54 -0.84 -5.58
N GLN A 175 3.79 -1.00 -6.88
CA GLN A 175 4.66 -0.11 -7.64
C GLN A 175 3.90 1.12 -8.16
N TYR A 176 2.58 0.98 -8.31
CA TYR A 176 1.71 1.95 -8.97
C TYR A 176 2.18 2.23 -10.41
N GLY A 177 1.38 2.93 -11.21
CA GLY A 177 1.70 3.11 -12.63
C GLY A 177 0.55 3.65 -13.47
N GLY A 178 -0.65 3.69 -12.92
CA GLY A 178 -1.79 4.44 -13.45
C GLY A 178 -1.93 5.82 -12.80
N ASP A 179 -3.17 6.31 -12.74
CA ASP A 179 -3.51 7.64 -12.22
C ASP A 179 -3.36 7.78 -10.69
N MET A 180 -3.30 6.64 -9.98
CA MET A 180 -3.24 6.57 -8.52
C MET A 180 -1.80 6.58 -8.01
N GLN A 181 -1.58 7.27 -6.89
CA GLN A 181 -0.30 7.38 -6.19
C GLN A 181 -0.33 6.63 -4.87
N ILE A 182 0.83 6.08 -4.50
CA ILE A 182 0.99 5.31 -3.26
C ILE A 182 0.65 6.09 -1.99
N THR A 183 0.82 7.41 -1.99
CA THR A 183 0.51 8.30 -0.86
C THR A 183 -0.99 8.43 -0.60
N GLN A 184 -1.85 7.98 -1.52
CA GLN A 184 -3.29 7.97 -1.33
C GLN A 184 -3.75 6.81 -0.46
N TYR A 185 -2.91 5.80 -0.25
CA TYR A 185 -3.26 4.54 0.43
C TYR A 185 -4.51 3.87 -0.15
N ASN A 186 -4.79 4.12 -1.42
CA ASN A 186 -5.88 3.48 -2.14
C ASN A 186 -5.29 2.27 -2.88
N PHE A 187 -5.65 1.07 -2.43
CA PHE A 187 -5.06 -0.17 -2.96
C PHE A 187 -5.95 -0.86 -3.99
N ALA A 188 -7.12 -0.28 -4.30
CA ALA A 188 -8.13 -0.94 -5.12
C ALA A 188 -8.70 -0.04 -6.24
N GLY A 189 -8.08 1.13 -6.48
CA GLY A 189 -8.50 2.04 -7.53
C GLY A 189 -9.87 2.69 -7.26
N ILE A 190 -10.32 2.75 -6.01
CA ILE A 190 -11.64 3.27 -5.66
C ILE A 190 -11.76 4.73 -6.10
N GLY A 191 -12.76 5.02 -6.93
CA GLY A 191 -13.02 6.37 -7.44
C GLY A 191 -12.11 6.81 -8.58
N THR A 192 -11.22 5.96 -9.07
CA THR A 192 -10.47 6.26 -10.30
C THR A 192 -11.40 6.18 -11.51
N THR A 193 -11.26 7.10 -12.47
CA THR A 193 -12.07 7.11 -13.70
C THR A 193 -11.24 7.06 -14.98
N GLY A 194 -9.91 6.97 -14.85
CA GLY A 194 -8.99 7.20 -15.95
C GLY A 194 -8.81 8.70 -16.27
N GLY A 195 -7.77 9.00 -17.05
CA GLY A 195 -7.52 10.36 -17.56
C GLY A 195 -6.93 11.32 -16.54
N GLY A 196 -6.20 10.81 -15.55
CA GLY A 196 -5.52 11.61 -14.52
C GLY A 196 -6.37 11.93 -13.29
N VAL A 197 -7.55 11.30 -13.14
CA VAL A 197 -8.36 11.40 -11.92
C VAL A 197 -7.84 10.38 -10.90
N PRO A 198 -7.19 10.82 -9.81
CA PRO A 198 -6.41 9.94 -8.93
C PRO A 198 -7.28 9.03 -8.05
N GLY A 199 -8.60 9.28 -7.97
CA GLY A 199 -9.52 8.57 -7.09
C GLY A 199 -9.42 9.00 -5.63
N ASN A 200 -9.96 8.17 -4.74
CA ASN A 200 -10.03 8.46 -3.31
C ASN A 200 -8.66 8.36 -2.64
N SER A 201 -8.52 9.04 -1.50
CA SER A 201 -7.35 8.98 -0.61
C SER A 201 -7.80 8.70 0.81
N TYR A 202 -7.00 7.92 1.53
CA TYR A 202 -7.27 7.52 2.90
C TYR A 202 -6.19 8.06 3.84
N PRO A 203 -6.49 8.25 5.14
CA PRO A 203 -5.56 8.85 6.10
C PRO A 203 -4.34 7.95 6.40
N ASP A 204 -4.50 6.63 6.32
CA ASP A 204 -3.45 5.65 6.60
C ASP A 204 -3.69 4.35 5.83
N VAL A 205 -2.71 3.45 5.89
CA VAL A 205 -2.73 2.18 5.16
C VAL A 205 -3.90 1.30 5.60
N ARG A 206 -4.15 1.19 6.91
CA ARG A 206 -5.21 0.33 7.44
C ARG A 206 -6.60 0.80 7.01
N THR A 207 -6.83 2.11 6.99
CA THR A 207 -8.09 2.71 6.53
C THR A 207 -8.33 2.46 5.05
N GLY A 208 -7.28 2.57 4.23
CA GLY A 208 -7.36 2.26 2.80
C GLY A 208 -7.65 0.79 2.51
N ILE A 209 -7.02 -0.11 3.26
CA ILE A 209 -7.32 -1.56 3.22
C ILE A 209 -8.77 -1.82 3.60
N ARG A 210 -9.24 -1.23 4.71
CA ARG A 210 -10.63 -1.35 5.16
C ARG A 210 -11.62 -0.87 4.09
N ALA A 211 -11.35 0.27 3.45
CA ALA A 211 -12.22 0.79 2.40
C ALA A 211 -12.36 -0.19 1.23
N GLN A 212 -11.26 -0.80 0.78
CA GLN A 212 -11.31 -1.86 -0.24
C GLN A 212 -12.18 -3.04 0.20
N ILE A 213 -11.98 -3.53 1.43
CA ILE A 213 -12.70 -4.70 1.96
C ILE A 213 -14.19 -4.42 2.06
N GLN A 214 -14.57 -3.22 2.52
CA GLN A 214 -15.96 -2.78 2.53
C GLN A 214 -16.54 -2.72 1.12
N HIS A 215 -15.79 -2.22 0.14
CA HIS A 215 -16.22 -2.20 -1.26
C HIS A 215 -16.42 -3.61 -1.81
N LEU A 216 -15.51 -4.56 -1.53
CA LEU A 216 -15.66 -5.97 -1.90
C LEU A 216 -16.90 -6.59 -1.25
N LYS A 217 -17.10 -6.36 0.06
CA LYS A 217 -18.28 -6.83 0.79
C LYS A 217 -19.57 -6.28 0.20
N ALA A 218 -19.59 -5.01 -0.20
CA ALA A 218 -20.73 -4.41 -0.89
C ALA A 218 -21.09 -5.17 -2.17
N TYR A 219 -20.11 -5.51 -3.00
CA TYR A 219 -20.35 -6.32 -4.19
C TYR A 219 -20.84 -7.72 -3.81
N ALA A 220 -20.31 -8.31 -2.75
CA ALA A 220 -20.52 -9.72 -2.47
C ALA A 220 -21.82 -10.05 -1.71
N THR A 221 -22.32 -9.14 -0.89
CA THR A 221 -23.48 -9.38 0.01
C THR A 221 -24.21 -8.08 0.38
N ASP A 222 -25.40 -8.22 0.95
CA ASP A 222 -26.18 -7.15 1.58
C ASP A 222 -26.07 -7.13 3.12
N GLU A 223 -25.25 -8.02 3.69
CA GLU A 223 -24.93 -8.01 5.12
C GLU A 223 -24.29 -6.70 5.57
N ALA A 224 -24.64 -6.27 6.78
CA ALA A 224 -24.09 -5.06 7.38
C ALA A 224 -22.57 -5.15 7.58
N LEU A 225 -21.90 -4.00 7.49
CA LEU A 225 -20.48 -3.89 7.86
C LEU A 225 -20.29 -4.21 9.34
N ALA A 226 -19.19 -4.88 9.66
CA ALA A 226 -18.80 -5.16 11.04
C ALA A 226 -18.21 -3.92 11.72
N GLY A 227 -17.60 -3.02 10.94
CA GLY A 227 -17.04 -1.75 11.40
C GLY A 227 -17.72 -0.50 10.84
N GLU A 228 -17.16 0.66 11.20
CA GLU A 228 -17.55 1.95 10.62
C GLU A 228 -17.22 1.99 9.12
N CYS A 229 -18.16 2.49 8.31
CA CYS A 229 -17.97 2.68 6.88
C CYS A 229 -16.96 3.80 6.60
N VAL A 230 -15.85 3.46 5.94
CA VAL A 230 -14.78 4.40 5.52
C VAL A 230 -14.67 4.52 4.00
N ASP A 231 -15.38 3.67 3.25
CA ASP A 231 -15.49 3.76 1.80
C ASP A 231 -16.60 4.76 1.39
N ASP A 232 -16.19 5.95 0.94
CA ASP A 232 -17.11 7.00 0.46
C ASP A 232 -17.98 6.56 -0.73
N ARG A 233 -17.59 5.50 -1.44
CA ARG A 233 -18.32 4.96 -2.60
C ARG A 233 -19.14 3.72 -2.25
N TYR A 234 -19.18 3.30 -0.98
CA TYR A 234 -19.87 2.10 -0.54
C TYR A 234 -21.34 2.11 -0.98
N SER A 235 -22.00 3.26 -0.88
CA SER A 235 -23.41 3.44 -1.25
C SER A 235 -23.71 3.37 -2.76
N TYR A 236 -22.68 3.45 -3.61
CA TYR A 236 -22.85 3.40 -5.07
C TYR A 236 -22.85 1.97 -5.64
N VAL A 237 -22.47 0.98 -4.84
CA VAL A 237 -22.47 -0.43 -5.23
C VAL A 237 -23.86 -1.03 -4.99
N THR A 238 -24.42 -1.67 -6.01
CA THR A 238 -25.60 -2.52 -5.85
C THR A 238 -25.22 -3.71 -4.96
N LYS A 239 -25.83 -3.80 -3.78
CA LYS A 239 -25.44 -4.80 -2.77
C LYS A 239 -25.67 -6.23 -3.27
N GLY A 240 -24.69 -7.10 -3.07
CA GLY A 240 -24.78 -8.50 -3.48
C GLY A 240 -24.75 -8.75 -4.99
N SER A 241 -24.37 -7.77 -5.80
CA SER A 241 -24.38 -7.90 -7.27
C SER A 241 -23.27 -8.78 -7.85
N ALA A 242 -22.23 -9.11 -7.07
CA ALA A 242 -21.10 -9.94 -7.48
C ALA A 242 -20.57 -10.79 -6.30
N PRO A 243 -21.31 -11.84 -5.89
CA PRO A 243 -20.88 -12.78 -4.84
C PRO A 243 -19.62 -13.59 -5.18
N TYR A 244 -19.29 -13.72 -6.47
CA TYR A 244 -18.13 -14.46 -6.96
C TYR A 244 -17.08 -13.52 -7.55
N VAL A 245 -15.80 -13.84 -7.36
CA VAL A 245 -14.65 -13.04 -7.80
C VAL A 245 -14.68 -12.84 -9.31
N GLU A 246 -15.06 -13.87 -10.07
CA GLU A 246 -15.23 -13.80 -11.52
C GLU A 246 -16.23 -12.71 -11.93
N TRP A 247 -17.28 -12.50 -11.13
CA TRP A 247 -18.34 -11.50 -11.37
C TRP A 247 -17.96 -10.07 -10.96
N LEU A 248 -16.76 -9.88 -10.40
CA LEU A 248 -16.18 -8.53 -10.29
C LEU A 248 -15.77 -7.98 -11.66
N GLY A 249 -15.62 -8.83 -12.69
CA GLY A 249 -15.52 -8.39 -14.07
C GLY A 249 -16.90 -8.14 -14.66
N GLN A 250 -17.12 -6.92 -15.18
CA GLN A 250 -18.43 -6.50 -15.70
C GLN A 250 -18.93 -7.38 -16.85
N LYS A 251 -18.01 -7.87 -17.68
CA LYS A 251 -18.33 -8.69 -18.84
C LYS A 251 -18.64 -10.14 -18.47
N GLU A 252 -18.13 -10.58 -17.33
CA GLU A 252 -18.29 -11.93 -16.79
C GLU A 252 -19.48 -12.05 -15.84
N ASN A 253 -19.97 -10.93 -15.31
CA ASN A 253 -21.15 -10.87 -14.47
C ASN A 253 -22.44 -11.01 -15.31
N PRO A 254 -23.33 -11.97 -15.01
CA PRO A 254 -24.59 -12.17 -15.75
C PRO A 254 -25.52 -10.95 -15.80
N GLU A 255 -25.44 -10.07 -14.80
CA GLU A 255 -26.27 -8.87 -14.67
C GLU A 255 -25.54 -7.59 -15.13
N GLY A 256 -24.28 -7.70 -15.58
CA GLY A 256 -23.50 -6.57 -16.07
C GLY A 256 -23.05 -5.60 -14.98
N TYR A 257 -23.13 -5.98 -13.71
CA TYR A 257 -22.45 -5.31 -12.61
C TYR A 257 -20.98 -5.74 -12.56
N GLY A 258 -20.13 -4.97 -11.89
CA GLY A 258 -18.74 -5.36 -11.69
C GLY A 258 -17.90 -4.22 -11.14
N TRP A 259 -16.75 -4.58 -10.62
CA TRP A 259 -15.70 -3.66 -10.19
C TRP A 259 -15.01 -3.01 -11.39
N ALA A 260 -14.68 -3.81 -12.40
CA ALA A 260 -13.91 -3.36 -13.56
C ALA A 260 -14.59 -3.76 -14.87
N THR A 261 -14.40 -2.92 -15.90
CA THR A 261 -14.97 -3.11 -17.24
C THR A 261 -14.10 -3.97 -18.17
N GLY A 262 -12.87 -4.27 -17.75
CA GLY A 262 -11.91 -5.07 -18.51
C GLY A 262 -12.36 -6.52 -18.64
N GLU A 263 -12.04 -7.16 -19.76
CA GLU A 263 -12.24 -8.60 -19.94
C GLU A 263 -11.36 -9.37 -18.95
N ARG A 264 -11.89 -10.48 -18.45
CA ARG A 264 -11.20 -11.42 -17.59
C ARG A 264 -10.75 -10.87 -16.23
N TYR A 265 -11.24 -9.70 -15.82
CA TYR A 265 -10.78 -9.06 -14.59
C TYR A 265 -10.84 -10.00 -13.37
N GLY A 266 -11.99 -10.62 -13.14
CA GLY A 266 -12.17 -11.56 -12.04
C GLY A 266 -11.40 -12.86 -12.21
N TYR A 267 -11.33 -13.39 -13.45
CA TYR A 267 -10.55 -14.60 -13.74
C TYR A 267 -9.05 -14.42 -13.44
N ASP A 268 -8.48 -13.27 -13.78
CA ASP A 268 -7.08 -12.97 -13.47
C ASP A 268 -6.82 -12.97 -11.96
N ILE A 269 -7.77 -12.46 -11.15
CA ILE A 269 -7.66 -12.49 -9.69
C ILE A 269 -7.70 -13.94 -9.18
N VAL A 270 -8.59 -14.78 -9.72
CA VAL A 270 -8.65 -16.20 -9.35
C VAL A 270 -7.35 -16.93 -9.73
N GLU A 271 -6.76 -16.63 -10.88
CA GLU A 271 -5.45 -17.15 -11.28
C GLU A 271 -4.34 -16.72 -10.30
N MET A 272 -4.36 -15.47 -9.83
CA MET A 272 -3.44 -14.97 -8.79
C MET A 272 -3.63 -15.71 -7.46
N ILE A 273 -4.86 -15.97 -7.04
CA ILE A 273 -5.17 -16.77 -5.83
C ILE A 273 -4.62 -18.19 -5.96
N HIS A 274 -4.77 -18.82 -7.13
CA HIS A 274 -4.20 -20.15 -7.35
C HIS A 274 -2.66 -20.15 -7.33
N ALA A 275 -2.02 -19.08 -7.81
CA ALA A 275 -0.57 -18.93 -7.73
C ALA A 275 -0.08 -18.73 -6.29
N MET A 276 -0.84 -18.02 -5.45
CA MET A 276 -0.54 -17.79 -4.03
C MET A 276 -0.49 -19.07 -3.19
N ARG A 277 -1.14 -20.14 -3.65
CA ARG A 277 -1.24 -21.43 -2.95
C ARG A 277 -0.10 -22.42 -3.26
N LYS A 278 0.74 -22.11 -4.24
CA LYS A 278 1.86 -22.97 -4.66
C LYS A 278 3.12 -22.68 -3.85
#